data_AF-E5AUD4-F1
#
_entry.id   AF-E5AUD4-F1
#
_cell.length_a   1.000
_cell.length_b   1.000
_cell.length_c   1.000
_cell.angle_alpha   90.00
_cell.angle_beta   90.00
_cell.angle_gamma   90.00
#
_symmetry.space_group_name_H-M   'P 1'
#
loop_
_entity.id
_entity.type
_entity.pdbx_description
1 polymer ?
#
loop_
_entity_poly.entity_id
_entity_poly.type
_entity_poly.pdbx_seq_one_letter_code
_entity_poly.pdbx_strand_id
1 'polypeptide(L)'
;MGIVHALIDAGYRVLLMRTSEIVQKLQAARQSLQLPSALAQLARFDLIILDDLSYARKDQAETSVLFELIAERYERRSLLITANQPFSG
;
A
#
# COMPACT_ATOMS: atom_id res chain seq x y z
N MET A 1 1.45 11.25 13.98
CA MET A 1 2.57 10.32 14.25
C MET A 1 2.42 9.50 15.53
N GLY A 2 1.65 9.93 16.56
CA GLY A 2 1.52 9.17 17.82
C GLY A 2 0.89 7.77 17.68
N ILE A 3 -0.06 7.58 16.76
CA ILE A 3 -0.76 6.29 16.57
C ILE A 3 0.18 5.23 15.97
N VAL A 4 1.08 5.61 15.07
CA VAL A 4 2.04 4.68 14.44
C VAL A 4 3.01 4.14 15.48
N HIS A 5 3.52 5.03 16.34
CA HIS A 5 4.43 4.64 17.41
C HIS A 5 3.76 3.68 18.40
N ALA A 6 2.54 4.00 18.83
CA ALA A 6 1.76 3.14 19.73
C ALA A 6 1.49 1.74 19.14
N LEU A 7 1.25 1.63 17.83
CA LEU A 7 1.05 0.34 17.15
C LEU A 7 2.35 -0.48 17.06
N ILE A 8 3.48 0.18 16.80
CA ILE A 8 4.78 -0.49 16.81
C ILE A 8 5.11 -0.97 18.23
N ASP A 9 4.89 -0.14 19.25
CA ASP A 9 5.11 -0.48 20.66
C ASP A 9 4.21 -1.65 21.12
N ALA A 10 3.00 -1.75 20.56
CA ALA A 10 2.08 -2.87 20.77
C ALA A 10 2.45 -4.15 19.98
N GLY A 11 3.55 -4.14 19.22
CA GLY A 11 4.09 -5.30 18.50
C GLY A 11 3.51 -5.52 17.11
N TYR A 12 2.75 -4.58 16.56
CA TYR A 12 2.23 -4.68 15.19
C TYR A 12 3.32 -4.37 14.16
N ARG A 13 3.35 -5.15 13.07
CA ARG A 13 4.25 -4.87 11.94
C ARG A 13 3.63 -3.80 11.07
N VAL A 14 4.13 -2.58 11.21
CA VAL A 14 3.69 -1.42 10.43
C VAL A 14 4.71 -1.11 9.33
N LEU A 15 4.24 -0.95 8.08
CA LEU A 15 5.02 -0.45 6.96
C LEU A 15 4.54 0.95 6.58
N LEU A 16 5.44 1.92 6.58
CA LEU A 16 5.18 3.28 6.06
C LEU A 16 6.00 3.46 4.78
N MET A 17 5.33 3.81 3.67
CA MET A 17 6.02 4.14 2.42
C MET A 17 5.19 5.07 1.54
N ARG A 18 5.86 5.72 0.57
CA ARG A 18 5.16 6.54 -0.43
C ARG A 18 4.38 5.67 -1.40
N THR A 19 3.21 6.16 -1.80
CA THR A 19 2.33 5.47 -2.77
C THR A 19 3.04 5.20 -4.09
N SER A 20 3.80 6.17 -4.61
CA SER A 20 4.57 6.03 -5.84
C SER A 20 5.62 4.91 -5.76
N GLU A 21 6.30 4.79 -4.63
CA GLU A 21 7.32 3.75 -4.42
C GLU A 21 6.71 2.34 -4.40
N ILE A 22 5.52 2.16 -3.79
CA ILE A 22 4.89 0.84 -3.78
C ILE A 22 4.35 0.47 -5.15
N VAL A 23 3.78 1.44 -5.85
CA VAL A 23 3.29 1.27 -7.21
C VAL A 23 4.41 0.85 -8.15
N GLN A 24 5.54 1.56 -8.14
CA GLN A 24 6.71 1.21 -8.96
C GLN A 24 7.24 -0.20 -8.63
N LYS A 25 7.35 -0.55 -7.35
CA LYS A 25 7.79 -1.89 -6.92
C LYS A 25 6.83 -2.98 -7.41
N LEU A 26 5.53 -2.78 -7.27
CA LEU A 26 4.52 -3.75 -7.71
C LEU A 26 4.46 -3.86 -9.23
N GLN A 27 4.61 -2.76 -9.95
CA GLN A 27 4.69 -2.79 -11.42
C GLN A 27 5.93 -3.56 -11.90
N ALA A 28 7.10 -3.32 -11.32
CA ALA A 28 8.31 -4.07 -11.64
C ALA A 28 8.16 -5.57 -11.31
N ALA A 29 7.56 -5.89 -10.16
CA ALA A 29 7.25 -7.27 -9.78
C ALA A 29 6.26 -7.93 -10.76
N ARG A 30 5.26 -7.19 -11.26
CA ARG A 30 4.31 -7.66 -12.28
C ARG A 30 5.01 -7.97 -13.59
N GLN A 31 5.87 -7.07 -14.08
CA GLN A 31 6.66 -7.29 -15.29
C GLN A 31 7.60 -8.50 -15.15
N SER A 32 8.08 -8.77 -13.94
CA SER A 32 8.96 -9.91 -13.63
C SER A 32 8.20 -11.18 -13.23
N LEU A 33 6.86 -11.21 -13.33
CA LEU A 33 6.00 -12.33 -12.91
C LEU A 33 6.13 -12.72 -11.42
N GLN A 34 6.59 -11.79 -10.58
CA GLN A 34 6.78 -11.96 -9.13
C GLN A 34 5.74 -11.20 -8.29
N LEU A 35 4.71 -10.61 -8.93
CA LEU A 35 3.67 -9.84 -8.24
C LEU A 35 3.01 -10.61 -7.08
N PRO A 36 2.62 -11.90 -7.21
CA PRO A 36 2.04 -12.64 -6.10
C PRO A 36 2.98 -12.77 -4.89
N SER A 37 4.29 -12.93 -5.13
CA SER A 37 5.29 -13.01 -4.06
C SER A 37 5.45 -11.66 -3.36
N ALA A 38 5.51 -10.57 -4.13
CA ALA A 38 5.57 -9.22 -3.58
C ALA A 38 4.34 -8.89 -2.73
N LEU A 39 3.14 -9.24 -3.21
CA LEU A 39 1.89 -9.10 -2.46
C LEU A 39 1.88 -9.95 -1.18
N ALA A 40 2.34 -11.20 -1.23
CA ALA A 40 2.44 -12.07 -0.06
C ALA A 40 3.43 -11.53 1.00
N GLN A 41 4.54 -10.91 0.57
CA GLN A 41 5.45 -10.22 1.48
C GLN A 41 4.77 -9.03 2.15
N LEU A 42 4.03 -8.23 1.37
CA LEU A 42 3.27 -7.12 1.89
C LEU A 42 2.18 -7.60 2.86
N ALA A 43 1.51 -8.73 2.63
CA ALA A 43 0.49 -9.29 3.51
C ALA A 43 1.01 -9.64 4.93
N ARG A 44 2.33 -9.77 5.13
CA ARG A 44 2.93 -9.97 6.45
C ARG A 44 2.79 -8.75 7.35
N PHE A 45 2.65 -7.54 6.79
CA PHE A 45 2.46 -6.35 7.61
C PHE A 45 1.03 -6.25 8.11
N ASP A 46 0.87 -6.03 9.40
CA ASP A 46 -0.43 -5.86 10.05
C ASP A 46 -1.06 -4.51 9.69
N LEU A 47 -0.22 -3.52 9.37
CA LEU A 47 -0.63 -2.22 8.86
C LEU A 47 0.31 -1.78 7.73
N ILE A 48 -0.24 -1.37 6.59
CA ILE A 48 0.50 -0.62 5.57
C ILE A 48 -0.10 0.77 5.50
N ILE A 49 0.75 1.78 5.62
CA ILE A 49 0.42 3.19 5.49
C ILE A 49 1.07 3.68 4.20
N LEU A 50 0.22 4.09 3.26
CA LEU A 50 0.64 4.71 2.00
C LEU A 50 0.45 6.22 2.13
N ASP A 51 1.55 6.96 2.05
CA ASP A 51 1.52 8.43 2.04
C ASP A 51 1.56 8.96 0.60
N ASP A 52 1.10 10.20 0.40
CA ASP A 52 1.20 10.93 -0.86
C ASP A 52 0.47 10.25 -2.05
N LEU A 53 -0.81 9.91 -1.86
CA LEU A 53 -1.70 9.39 -2.91
C LEU A 53 -2.09 10.45 -3.98
N SER A 54 -1.34 11.56 -4.06
CA SER A 54 -1.66 12.75 -4.85
C SER A 54 -1.61 12.52 -6.36
N TYR A 55 -0.90 11.46 -6.79
CA TYR A 55 -0.54 11.21 -8.19
C TYR A 55 -1.30 10.07 -8.87
N ALA A 56 -2.03 9.23 -8.10
CA ALA A 56 -2.67 8.02 -8.61
C ALA A 56 -3.77 8.28 -9.66
N ARG A 57 -4.10 9.55 -9.97
CA ARG A 57 -5.05 9.92 -11.02
C ARG A 57 -4.47 9.88 -12.45
N LYS A 58 -3.16 9.70 -12.65
CA LYS A 58 -2.55 9.88 -14.00
C LYS A 58 -2.28 8.61 -14.81
N ASP A 59 -2.31 7.41 -14.24
CA ASP A 59 -1.98 6.20 -15.00
C ASP A 59 -2.81 4.98 -14.58
N GLN A 60 -3.48 4.38 -15.58
CA GLN A 60 -4.36 3.22 -15.42
C GLN A 60 -3.60 1.96 -14.96
N ALA A 61 -2.29 1.89 -15.27
CA ALA A 61 -1.41 0.82 -14.82
C ALA A 61 -1.06 0.95 -13.32
N GLU A 62 -0.93 2.18 -12.81
CA GLU A 62 -0.69 2.44 -11.37
C GLU A 62 -1.91 2.04 -10.55
N THR A 63 -3.09 2.38 -11.06
CA THR A 63 -4.37 2.04 -10.44
C THR A 63 -4.58 0.53 -10.36
N SER A 64 -4.16 -0.23 -11.38
CA SER A 64 -4.32 -1.70 -11.41
C SER A 64 -3.58 -2.41 -10.28
N VAL A 65 -2.30 -2.09 -10.04
CA VAL A 65 -1.51 -2.77 -9.00
C VAL A 65 -1.96 -2.40 -7.58
N LEU A 66 -2.48 -1.18 -7.39
CA LEU A 66 -3.09 -0.78 -6.13
C LEU A 66 -4.38 -1.56 -5.87
N PHE A 67 -5.23 -1.76 -6.90
CA PHE A 67 -6.41 -2.60 -6.76
C PHE A 67 -6.06 -4.06 -6.43
N GLU A 68 -5.02 -4.63 -7.05
CA GLU A 68 -4.54 -5.97 -6.72
C GLU A 68 -4.06 -6.07 -5.26
N LEU A 69 -3.32 -5.05 -4.77
CA LEU A 69 -2.93 -4.97 -3.36
C LEU A 69 -4.13 -4.87 -2.43
N ILE A 70 -5.12 -4.03 -2.77
CA ILE A 70 -6.35 -3.88 -1.98
C ILE A 70 -7.13 -5.19 -1.96
N ALA A 71 -7.27 -5.86 -3.10
CA ALA A 71 -7.98 -7.13 -3.22
C ALA A 71 -7.33 -8.24 -2.37
N GLU A 72 -6.00 -8.40 -2.43
CA GLU A 72 -5.28 -9.38 -1.60
C GLU A 72 -5.46 -9.10 -0.09
N ARG A 73 -5.61 -7.82 0.28
CA ARG A 73 -5.82 -7.41 1.66
C ARG A 73 -7.27 -7.54 2.12
N TYR A 74 -8.23 -7.31 1.24
CA TYR A 74 -9.66 -7.28 1.56
C TYR A 74 -10.14 -8.58 2.23
N GLU A 75 -9.56 -9.72 1.87
CA GLU A 75 -9.92 -11.02 2.44
C GLU A 75 -9.05 -11.44 3.64
N ARG A 76 -7.94 -10.75 3.93
CA ARG A 76 -6.94 -11.23 4.91
C ARG A 76 -6.65 -10.29 6.08
N ARG A 77 -6.51 -8.97 5.87
CA ARG A 77 -6.05 -8.02 6.92
C ARG A 77 -6.45 -6.56 6.64
N SER A 78 -6.53 -5.76 7.71
CA SER A 78 -6.80 -4.32 7.63
C SER A 78 -5.76 -3.57 6.78
N LEU A 79 -6.22 -2.58 6.03
CA LEU A 79 -5.42 -1.66 5.21
C LEU A 79 -5.78 -0.23 5.63
N LEU A 80 -4.79 0.60 5.95
CA LEU A 80 -5.01 2.01 6.27
C LEU A 80 -4.33 2.88 5.21
N ILE A 81 -5.12 3.38 4.27
CA ILE A 81 -4.63 4.29 3.25
C ILE A 81 -4.79 5.72 3.77
N THR A 82 -3.70 6.48 3.88
CA THR A 82 -3.73 7.90 4.22
C THR A 82 -3.58 8.72 2.95
N ALA A 83 -4.68 9.21 2.39
CA ALA A 83 -4.64 10.15 1.27
C ALA A 83 -4.58 11.59 1.82
N ASN A 84 -3.47 12.29 1.56
CA ASN A 84 -3.28 13.67 1.98
C ASN A 84 -3.92 14.71 1.03
N GLN A 85 -4.85 14.30 0.15
CA GLN A 85 -5.59 15.25 -0.67
C GLN A 85 -6.96 15.56 -0.04
N PRO A 86 -7.31 16.86 0.15
CA PRO A 86 -8.71 17.21 0.29
C PRO A 86 -9.44 16.72 -0.96
N PHE A 87 -10.62 16.14 -0.79
CA PHE A 87 -11.53 15.82 -1.89
C PHE A 87 -11.93 17.15 -2.57
N SER A 88 -11.12 17.64 -3.51
CA SER A 88 -11.54 18.68 -4.43
C SER A 88 -12.37 18.00 -5.51
N GLY A 89 -13.69 18.21 -5.40
CA GLY A 89 -14.67 17.88 -6.43
C GLY A 89 -14.61 18.81 -7.63
#